data_AF-A0A945ZPY5-F1
#
_entry.id   AF-A0A945ZPY5-F1
#
_cell.length_a   1.000
_cell.length_b   1.000
_cell.length_c   1.000
_cell.angle_alpha   90.00
_cell.angle_beta   90.00
_cell.angle_gamma   90.00
#
_symmetry.space_group_name_H-M   'P 1'
#
loop_
_entity.id
_entity.type
_entity.pdbx_description
1 polymer ?
#
loop_
_entity_poly.entity_id
_entity_poly.type
_entity_poly.pdbx_seq_one_letter_code
_entity_poly.pdbx_strand_id
1 'polypeptide(L)'
;MNPKLHTALRILFALFLIVSGAKHLYTVYWGDPTIMATGYPEKGAEAFVLAVLATKFLLPMICTTKLIAGVLMVLPKREPLGVLVAFPYSVGMLAWGVFMVPSHLLIMGGIFALNAALVYANWNAYKSVVGG
;
A
#
# COMPACT_ATOMS: atom_id res chain seq x y z
N MET A 1 1.93 -0.24 21.95
CA MET A 1 1.59 1.08 21.36
C MET A 1 0.44 1.70 22.15
N ASN A 2 0.39 3.02 22.31
CA ASN A 2 -0.75 3.69 22.93
C ASN A 2 -2.04 3.38 22.12
N PRO A 3 -3.17 2.98 22.74
CA PRO A 3 -4.39 2.57 22.02
C PRO A 3 -4.99 3.66 21.11
N LYS A 4 -4.90 4.94 21.51
CA LYS A 4 -5.39 6.06 20.70
C LYS A 4 -4.51 6.27 19.46
N LEU A 5 -3.18 6.23 19.65
CA LEU A 5 -2.22 6.31 18.55
C LEU A 5 -2.39 5.14 17.58
N HIS A 6 -2.58 3.93 18.10
CA HIS A 6 -2.84 2.75 17.29
C HIS A 6 -4.09 2.92 16.43
N THR A 7 -5.20 3.30 17.04
CA THR A 7 -6.46 3.55 16.32
C THR A 7 -6.29 4.62 15.25
N ALA A 8 -5.60 5.72 15.57
CA ALA A 8 -5.34 6.80 14.62
C ALA A 8 -4.51 6.31 13.43
N LEU A 9 -3.38 5.65 13.65
CA LEU A 9 -2.52 5.13 12.59
C LEU A 9 -3.26 4.11 11.70
N ARG A 10 -4.04 3.22 12.31
CA ARG A 10 -4.85 2.24 11.60
C ARG A 10 -5.85 2.92 10.68
N ILE A 11 -6.66 3.85 11.20
CA ILE A 11 -7.70 4.51 10.42
C ILE A 11 -7.08 5.37 9.33
N LEU A 12 -6.00 6.11 9.63
CA LEU A 12 -5.27 6.89 8.62
C LEU A 12 -4.74 5.98 7.49
N PHE A 13 -4.15 4.83 7.82
CA PHE A 13 -3.65 3.92 6.80
C PHE A 13 -4.77 3.28 5.98
N ALA A 14 -5.82 2.84 6.66
CA ALA A 14 -6.96 2.19 6.03
C ALA A 14 -7.63 3.15 5.04
N LEU A 15 -7.87 4.39 5.44
CA LEU A 15 -8.43 5.43 4.57
C LEU A 15 -7.49 5.74 3.40
N PHE A 16 -6.18 5.87 3.64
CA PHE A 16 -5.20 6.04 2.56
C PHE A 16 -5.27 4.91 1.53
N LEU A 17 -5.32 3.64 1.97
CA LEU A 17 -5.40 2.48 1.10
C LEU A 17 -6.72 2.42 0.34
N ILE A 18 -7.84 2.69 1.01
CA ILE A 18 -9.18 2.69 0.39
C ILE A 18 -9.27 3.80 -0.66
N VAL A 19 -8.95 5.04 -0.29
CA VAL A 19 -9.09 6.19 -1.19
C VAL A 19 -8.15 6.06 -2.39
N SER A 20 -6.87 5.74 -2.15
CA SER A 20 -5.91 5.61 -3.25
C SER A 20 -6.17 4.37 -4.11
N GLY A 21 -6.61 3.24 -3.51
CA GLY A 21 -6.98 2.04 -4.25
C GLY A 21 -8.19 2.26 -5.14
N ALA A 22 -9.25 2.90 -4.62
CA ALA A 22 -10.45 3.23 -5.38
C ALA A 22 -10.14 4.22 -6.51
N LYS A 23 -9.41 5.30 -6.20
CA LYS A 23 -8.97 6.28 -7.20
C LYS A 23 -8.19 5.59 -8.32
N HIS A 24 -7.20 4.75 -8.00
CA HIS A 24 -6.39 4.10 -9.01
C HIS A 24 -7.18 3.07 -9.84
N LEU A 25 -8.10 2.31 -9.24
CA LEU A 25 -8.97 1.41 -10.02
C LEU A 25 -9.89 2.19 -10.96
N TYR A 26 -10.46 3.30 -10.50
CA TYR A 26 -11.23 4.19 -11.37
C TYR A 26 -10.38 4.66 -12.55
N THR A 27 -9.17 5.14 -12.28
CA THR A 27 -8.24 5.59 -13.33
C THR A 27 -7.86 4.46 -14.29
N VAL A 28 -7.73 3.21 -13.83
CA VAL A 28 -7.37 2.07 -14.67
C VAL A 28 -8.51 1.62 -15.59
N TYR A 29 -9.76 1.63 -15.11
CA TYR A 29 -10.90 1.09 -15.86
C TYR A 29 -11.75 2.14 -16.58
N TRP A 30 -11.82 3.36 -16.04
CA TRP A 30 -12.69 4.44 -16.55
C TRP A 30 -11.95 5.74 -16.87
N GLY A 31 -10.71 5.89 -16.41
CA GLY A 31 -9.90 7.08 -16.67
C GLY A 31 -8.78 6.83 -17.68
N ASP A 32 -7.85 7.78 -17.73
CA ASP A 32 -6.58 7.62 -18.43
C ASP A 32 -5.53 7.07 -17.46
N PRO A 33 -5.07 5.83 -17.61
CA PRO A 33 -4.11 5.24 -16.71
C PRO A 33 -2.66 5.70 -16.94
N THR A 34 -2.38 6.35 -18.08
CA THR A 34 -1.03 6.89 -18.37
C THR A 34 -0.67 8.03 -17.42
N ILE A 35 -1.65 8.70 -16.81
CA ILE A 35 -1.40 9.73 -15.78
C ILE A 35 -0.63 9.18 -14.58
N MET A 36 -0.68 7.87 -14.31
CA MET A 36 0.07 7.23 -13.21
C MET A 36 1.57 7.16 -13.48
N ALA A 37 1.99 7.30 -14.74
CA ALA A 37 3.39 7.34 -15.16
C ALA A 37 3.97 8.77 -15.12
N THR A 38 3.15 9.77 -14.84
CA THR A 38 3.57 11.19 -14.81
C THR A 38 4.11 11.59 -13.43
N GLY A 39 4.91 12.66 -13.40
CA GLY A 39 5.38 13.27 -12.15
C GLY A 39 6.64 12.64 -11.53
N TYR A 40 7.29 11.69 -12.21
CA TYR A 40 8.58 11.15 -11.80
C TYR A 40 9.73 11.91 -12.45
N PRO A 41 10.67 12.48 -11.67
CA PRO A 41 11.91 13.06 -12.20
C PRO A 41 12.80 12.02 -12.91
N GLU A 42 12.73 10.76 -12.49
CA GLU A 42 13.60 9.68 -12.95
C GLU A 42 13.02 9.00 -14.20
N LYS A 43 13.74 9.07 -15.34
CA LYS A 43 13.29 8.50 -16.63
C LYS A 43 12.95 7.01 -16.57
N GLY A 44 13.66 6.23 -15.74
CA GLY A 44 13.41 4.79 -15.59
C GLY A 44 12.06 4.49 -14.92
N ALA A 45 11.54 5.43 -14.13
CA ALA A 45 10.29 5.24 -13.40
C ALA A 45 9.08 5.29 -14.33
N GLU A 46 9.04 6.27 -15.24
CA GLU A 46 7.98 6.39 -16.25
C GLU A 46 7.90 5.11 -17.11
N ALA A 47 9.03 4.66 -17.65
CA ALA A 47 9.10 3.46 -18.47
C ALA A 47 8.61 2.21 -17.73
N PHE A 48 8.97 2.07 -16.45
CA PHE A 48 8.48 0.97 -15.62
C PHE A 48 6.97 1.04 -15.42
N VAL A 49 6.41 2.21 -15.08
CA VAL A 49 4.96 2.34 -14.87
C VAL A 49 4.21 2.04 -16.16
N LEU A 50 4.69 2.51 -17.31
CA LEU A 50 4.12 2.18 -18.62
C LEU A 50 4.18 0.68 -18.92
N ALA A 51 5.29 0.00 -18.58
CA ALA A 51 5.40 -1.45 -18.74
C ALA A 51 4.42 -2.21 -17.81
N VAL A 52 4.28 -1.77 -16.56
CA VAL A 52 3.31 -2.33 -15.62
C VAL A 52 1.88 -2.13 -16.14
N LEU A 53 1.58 -0.95 -16.68
CA LEU A 53 0.29 -0.65 -17.31
C LEU A 53 -0.01 -1.57 -18.49
N ALA A 54 0.98 -1.82 -19.35
CA ALA A 54 0.85 -2.71 -20.50
C ALA A 54 0.47 -4.15 -20.13
N THR A 55 0.79 -4.59 -18.89
CA THR A 55 0.39 -5.93 -18.41
C THR A 55 -1.13 -6.09 -18.26
N LYS A 56 -1.88 -4.98 -18.12
CA LYS A 56 -3.34 -4.92 -17.89
C LYS A 56 -3.87 -5.72 -16.67
N PHE A 57 -2.98 -6.31 -15.88
CA PHE A 57 -3.32 -7.16 -14.73
C PHE A 57 -2.70 -6.61 -13.44
N LEU A 58 -1.42 -6.23 -13.49
CA LEU A 58 -0.65 -5.99 -12.28
C LEU A 58 -1.16 -4.76 -11.49
N LEU A 59 -1.43 -3.65 -12.18
CA LEU A 59 -2.00 -2.46 -11.54
C LEU A 59 -3.41 -2.69 -10.97
N PRO A 60 -4.38 -3.28 -11.71
CA PRO A 60 -5.65 -3.68 -11.12
C PRO A 60 -5.51 -4.56 -9.88
N MET A 61 -4.61 -5.55 -9.93
CA MET A 61 -4.38 -6.48 -8.81
C MET A 61 -3.83 -5.76 -7.57
N ILE A 62 -2.82 -4.89 -7.75
CA ILE A 62 -2.25 -4.08 -6.67
C ILE A 62 -3.34 -3.19 -6.05
N CYS A 63 -4.11 -2.47 -6.88
CA CYS A 63 -5.10 -1.52 -6.39
C CYS A 63 -6.29 -2.21 -5.70
N THR A 64 -6.70 -3.38 -6.20
CA THR A 64 -7.72 -4.22 -5.54
C THR A 64 -7.22 -4.75 -4.21
N THR A 65 -5.97 -5.22 -4.15
CA THR A 65 -5.37 -5.71 -2.90
C THR A 65 -5.28 -4.60 -1.84
N LYS A 66 -4.94 -3.38 -2.25
CA LYS A 66 -4.98 -2.19 -1.36
C LYS A 66 -6.37 -1.94 -0.80
N LEU A 67 -7.41 -1.99 -1.64
CA LEU A 67 -8.80 -1.83 -1.20
C LEU A 67 -9.18 -2.89 -0.16
N ILE A 68 -8.91 -4.16 -0.46
CA ILE A 68 -9.21 -5.28 0.44
C ILE A 68 -8.50 -5.07 1.79
N ALA A 69 -7.21 -4.73 1.77
CA ALA A 69 -6.44 -4.46 2.97
C ALA A 69 -7.04 -3.34 3.83
N GLY A 70 -7.37 -2.20 3.21
CA GLY A 70 -7.96 -1.06 3.90
C GLY A 70 -9.34 -1.37 4.48
N VAL A 71 -10.21 -2.08 3.74
CA VAL A 71 -11.52 -2.51 4.24
C VAL A 71 -11.38 -3.45 5.43
N LEU A 72 -10.48 -4.44 5.35
CA LEU A 72 -10.22 -5.36 6.46
C LEU A 72 -9.72 -4.65 7.72
N MET A 73 -8.96 -3.55 7.60
CA MET A 73 -8.51 -2.75 8.74
C MET A 73 -9.64 -1.99 9.45
N VAL A 74 -10.71 -1.65 8.74
CA VAL A 74 -11.88 -0.97 9.32
C VAL A 74 -12.84 -1.98 9.95
N LEU A 75 -12.90 -3.20 9.43
CA LEU A 75 -13.77 -4.25 9.95
C LEU A 75 -13.34 -4.72 11.35
N PRO A 76 -14.30 -4.96 12.27
CA PRO A 76 -14.00 -5.35 13.64
C PRO A 76 -13.26 -6.70 13.65
N LYS A 77 -12.17 -6.78 14.42
CA LYS A 77 -11.34 -7.99 14.61
C LYS A 77 -10.62 -8.50 13.34
N ARG A 78 -10.68 -7.78 12.22
CA ARG A 78 -10.01 -8.16 10.95
C ARG A 78 -8.74 -7.36 10.68
N GLU A 79 -8.41 -6.41 11.54
CA GLU A 79 -7.25 -5.56 11.41
C GLU A 79 -5.93 -6.32 11.19
N PRO A 80 -5.56 -7.34 11.98
CA PRO A 80 -4.28 -8.03 11.77
C PRO A 80 -4.15 -8.60 10.36
N LEU A 81 -5.25 -9.12 9.80
CA LEU A 81 -5.29 -9.63 8.43
C LEU A 81 -5.13 -8.50 7.42
N GLY A 82 -5.86 -7.40 7.56
CA GLY A 82 -5.74 -6.24 6.67
C GLY A 82 -4.31 -5.68 6.63
N VAL A 83 -3.65 -5.60 7.78
CA VAL A 83 -2.24 -5.18 7.92
C VAL A 83 -1.29 -6.10 7.15
N LEU A 84 -1.49 -7.42 7.20
CA LEU A 84 -0.70 -8.38 6.44
C LEU A 84 -0.99 -8.32 4.93
N VAL A 85 -2.24 -8.14 4.52
CA VAL A 85 -2.59 -7.97 3.09
C VAL A 85 -1.95 -6.71 2.50
N ALA A 86 -1.80 -5.64 3.30
CA ALA A 86 -1.08 -4.42 2.90
C ALA A 86 0.45 -4.57 2.85
N PHE A 87 1.03 -5.60 3.48
CA PHE A 87 2.48 -5.70 3.67
C PHE A 87 3.27 -5.87 2.36
N PRO A 88 2.90 -6.74 1.41
CA PRO A 88 3.60 -6.84 0.14
C PRO A 88 3.59 -5.52 -0.66
N TYR A 89 2.47 -4.79 -0.59
CA TYR A 89 2.37 -3.46 -1.19
C TYR A 89 3.31 -2.47 -0.51
N SER A 90 3.35 -2.43 0.82
CA SER A 90 4.17 -1.47 1.57
C SER A 90 5.67 -1.72 1.34
N VAL A 91 6.10 -2.99 1.30
CA VAL A 91 7.46 -3.40 0.93
C VAL A 91 7.76 -3.01 -0.52
N GLY A 92 6.82 -3.25 -1.44
CA GLY A 92 6.94 -2.84 -2.83
C GLY A 92 7.11 -1.32 -2.99
N MET A 93 6.39 -0.51 -2.21
CA MET A 93 6.56 0.95 -2.19
C MET A 93 7.95 1.35 -1.70
N LEU A 94 8.47 0.74 -0.63
CA LEU A 94 9.83 1.01 -0.17
C LEU A 94 10.85 0.66 -1.25
N ALA A 95 10.75 -0.52 -1.86
CA ALA A 95 11.65 -0.94 -2.93
C ALA A 95 11.57 0.01 -4.14
N TRP A 96 10.36 0.42 -4.53
CA TRP A 96 10.14 1.41 -5.58
C TRP A 96 10.83 2.75 -5.27
N GLY A 97 10.71 3.25 -4.04
CA GLY A 97 11.39 4.47 -3.61
C GLY A 97 12.90 4.35 -3.55
N VAL A 98 13.45 3.19 -3.16
CA VAL A 98 14.90 2.98 -3.06
C VAL A 98 15.55 2.80 -4.44
N PHE A 99 14.94 2.01 -5.32
CA PHE A 99 15.59 1.56 -6.56
C PHE A 99 15.17 2.35 -7.81
N MET A 100 13.98 2.95 -7.83
CA MET A 100 13.40 3.53 -9.04
C MET A 100 13.11 5.03 -8.91
N VAL A 101 12.63 5.47 -7.75
CA VAL A 101 12.24 6.87 -7.51
C VAL A 101 12.79 7.40 -6.17
N PRO A 102 14.13 7.54 -6.02
CA PRO A 102 14.73 8.09 -4.79
C PRO A 102 14.19 9.46 -4.39
N SER A 103 13.77 10.29 -5.37
CA SER A 103 13.12 11.58 -5.11
C SER A 103 11.84 11.47 -4.25
N HIS A 104 11.18 10.30 -4.25
CA HIS A 104 9.96 10.03 -3.49
C HIS A 104 10.19 9.08 -2.31
N LEU A 105 11.45 8.81 -1.94
CA LEU A 105 11.78 7.89 -0.86
C LEU A 105 11.10 8.24 0.47
N LEU A 106 10.97 9.54 0.79
CA LEU A 106 10.35 9.97 2.05
C LEU A 106 8.90 9.49 2.18
N ILE A 107 8.07 9.71 1.15
CA ILE A 107 6.66 9.32 1.18
C ILE A 107 6.51 7.79 1.10
N MET A 108 7.33 7.14 0.28
CA MET A 108 7.26 5.68 0.07
C MET A 108 7.77 4.91 1.29
N GLY A 109 8.86 5.37 1.88
CA GLY A 109 9.38 4.87 3.16
C GLY A 109 8.41 5.14 4.31
N GLY A 110 7.71 6.28 4.30
CA GLY A 110 6.65 6.58 5.27
C GLY A 110 5.49 5.58 5.21
N ILE A 111 5.04 5.20 4.01
CA ILE A 111 4.00 4.16 3.81
C ILE A 111 4.46 2.82 4.42
N PHE A 112 5.70 2.42 4.16
CA PHE A 112 6.28 1.20 4.72
C PHE A 112 6.39 1.27 6.24
N ALA A 113 6.98 2.34 6.78
CA ALA A 113 7.17 2.52 8.22
C ALA A 113 5.84 2.48 8.98
N LEU A 114 4.79 3.07 8.42
CA LEU A 114 3.47 3.07 9.02
C LEU A 114 2.82 1.68 9.02
N ASN A 115 2.95 0.93 7.92
CA ASN A 115 2.51 -0.47 7.89
C ASN A 115 3.34 -1.35 8.85
N ALA A 116 4.66 -1.18 8.91
CA ALA A 116 5.55 -1.90 9.82
C ALA A 116 5.21 -1.64 11.29
N ALA A 117 4.87 -0.40 11.65
CA ALA A 117 4.40 -0.06 13.00
C ALA A 117 3.08 -0.79 13.35
N LEU A 118 2.16 -0.91 12.40
CA LEU A 118 0.91 -1.66 12.58
C LEU A 118 1.16 -3.18 12.65
N VAL A 119 2.10 -3.72 11.86
CA VAL A 119 2.54 -5.13 11.97
C VAL A 119 3.06 -5.40 13.38
N TYR A 120 3.97 -4.55 13.86
CA TYR A 120 4.52 -4.67 15.21
C TYR A 120 3.43 -4.59 16.29
N ALA A 121 2.47 -3.68 16.16
CA ALA A 121 1.38 -3.56 17.13
C ALA A 121 0.42 -4.75 17.12
N ASN A 122 0.26 -5.43 15.98
CA ASN A 122 -0.55 -6.64 15.85
C ASN A 122 0.25 -7.94 16.05
N TRP A 123 1.53 -7.88 16.45
CA TRP A 123 2.43 -9.04 16.50
C TRP A 123 1.87 -10.22 17.32
N ASN A 124 1.19 -9.94 18.43
CA ASN A 124 0.56 -10.98 19.25
C ASN A 124 -0.49 -11.81 18.49
N ALA A 125 -1.19 -11.22 17.52
CA ALA A 125 -2.15 -11.94 16.68
C ALA A 125 -1.47 -12.84 15.63
N TYR A 126 -0.18 -12.65 15.37
CA TYR A 126 0.58 -13.41 14.38
C TYR A 126 1.36 -14.58 14.98
N LYS A 127 1.57 -14.61 16.29
CA LYS A 127 2.37 -15.65 16.98
C LYS A 127 1.92 -17.07 16.63
N SER A 128 0.61 -17.32 16.60
CA SER A 128 0.05 -18.61 16.23
C SER A 128 0.34 -19.05 14.77
N VAL A 129 0.63 -18.09 13.88
CA VAL A 129 0.98 -18.35 12.47
C VAL A 129 2.47 -18.61 12.32
N VAL A 130 3.32 -17.99 13.15
CA VAL A 130 4.79 -18.11 13.09
C VAL A 130 5.38 -19.13 14.09
N GLY A 131 4.53 -19.90 14.77
CA GLY A 131 4.95 -20.99 15.66
C GLY A 131 5.35 -20.55 17.08
N GLY A 132 4.83 -19.44 17.57
CA GLY A 132 5.05 -18.93 18.92
C GLY A 132 3.80 -18.82 19.79
#